data_AF-A0A7C7UXH8-F1
#
_entry.id   AF-A0A7C7UXH8-F1
#
_cell.length_a   1.000
_cell.length_b   1.000
_cell.length_c   1.000
_cell.angle_alpha   90.00
_cell.angle_beta   90.00
_cell.angle_gamma   90.00
#
_symmetry.space_group_name_H-M   'P 1'
#
loop_
_entity.id
_entity.type
_entity.pdbx_description
1 polymer ?
#
loop_
_entity_poly.entity_id
_entity_poly.type
_entity_poly.pdbx_seq_one_letter_code
_entity_poly.pdbx_strand_id
1 'polypeptide(L)'
;MSTAAKIPNPRRFLSADALIDTLRRRFQDVPDRRKSSGTKYSLTDTLMAAFAMFSLKDPSLLAFQERADEPSIKRLFGIDAIPSDTSMREILDGIDITHLNA
;
A
#
# COMPACT_ATOMS: atom_id res chain seq x y z
N MET A 1 37.39 -16.54 -2.98
CA MET A 1 36.97 -15.27 -2.35
C MET A 1 35.89 -14.64 -3.23
N SER A 2 34.64 -14.63 -2.79
CA SER A 2 33.51 -14.11 -3.58
C SER A 2 33.40 -12.60 -3.36
N THR A 3 33.63 -11.82 -4.40
CA THR A 3 33.42 -10.36 -4.38
C THR A 3 31.92 -10.08 -4.38
N ALA A 4 31.39 -9.57 -3.27
CA ALA A 4 30.01 -9.11 -3.18
C ALA A 4 29.78 -8.03 -4.25
N ALA A 5 28.84 -8.26 -5.15
CA ALA A 5 28.48 -7.30 -6.18
C ALA A 5 27.99 -5.99 -5.54
N LYS A 6 28.54 -4.86 -5.99
CA LYS A 6 28.14 -3.53 -5.53
C LYS A 6 26.71 -3.26 -6.00
N ILE A 7 25.77 -3.12 -5.06
CA ILE A 7 24.38 -2.80 -5.37
C ILE A 7 24.34 -1.46 -6.11
N PRO A 8 23.76 -1.37 -7.32
CA PRO A 8 23.64 -0.11 -8.05
C PRO A 8 22.86 0.92 -7.24
N ASN A 9 23.28 2.19 -7.28
CA ASN A 9 22.47 3.26 -6.68
C ASN A 9 21.13 3.33 -7.42
N PRO A 10 20.00 3.12 -6.74
CA PRO A 10 18.69 3.21 -7.38
C PRO A 10 18.47 4.62 -7.93
N ARG A 11 17.91 4.71 -9.14
CA ARG A 11 17.56 5.99 -9.76
C ARG A 11 16.45 6.63 -8.94
N ARG A 12 16.69 7.85 -8.45
CA ARG A 12 15.79 8.61 -7.56
C ARG A 12 14.32 8.72 -8.04
N PHE A 13 14.09 8.65 -9.36
CA PHE A 13 12.76 8.78 -9.97
C PHE A 13 12.36 7.60 -10.86
N LEU A 14 13.16 6.52 -10.87
CA LEU A 14 12.91 5.36 -11.74
C LEU A 14 13.31 4.07 -11.02
N SER A 15 12.78 3.90 -9.81
CA SER A 15 12.86 2.67 -9.03
C SER A 15 11.50 2.35 -8.41
N ALA A 16 11.27 1.09 -8.06
CA ALA A 16 10.06 0.68 -7.35
C ALA A 16 9.93 1.42 -6.00
N ASP A 17 11.02 1.56 -5.26
CA ASP A 17 11.03 2.29 -3.99
C ASP A 17 10.57 3.75 -4.15
N ALA A 18 11.04 4.44 -5.20
CA ALA A 18 10.62 5.81 -5.48
C ALA A 18 9.14 5.91 -5.87
N LEU A 19 8.63 4.94 -6.62
CA LEU A 19 7.20 4.85 -6.96
C LEU A 19 6.34 4.63 -5.71
N ILE A 20 6.74 3.69 -4.85
CA ILE A 20 6.03 3.34 -3.61
C ILE A 20 6.00 4.55 -2.66
N ASP A 21 7.12 5.25 -2.48
CA ASP A 21 7.18 6.47 -1.65
C ASP A 21 6.31 7.59 -2.25
N THR A 22 6.33 7.77 -3.57
CA THR A 22 5.49 8.78 -4.25
C THR A 22 4.00 8.49 -4.04
N LEU A 23 3.58 7.24 -4.23
CA LEU A 23 2.18 6.83 -4.01
C LEU A 23 1.76 6.99 -2.55
N ARG A 24 2.61 6.58 -1.60
CA ARG A 24 2.31 6.75 -0.16
C ARG A 24 2.07 8.21 0.18
N ARG A 25 2.95 9.12 -0.25
CA ARG A 25 2.78 10.57 -0.04
C ARG A 25 1.48 11.06 -0.66
N ARG A 26 1.20 10.67 -1.90
CA ARG A 26 -0.04 11.07 -2.56
C ARG A 26 -1.28 10.56 -1.83
N PHE A 27 -1.25 9.35 -1.28
CA PHE A 27 -2.35 8.78 -0.50
C PHE A 27 -2.49 9.38 0.91
N GLN A 28 -1.47 10.06 1.43
CA GLN A 28 -1.60 10.84 2.66
C GLN A 28 -2.40 12.13 2.45
N ASP A 29 -2.41 12.66 1.22
CA ASP A 29 -3.19 13.86 0.86
C ASP A 29 -4.67 13.58 0.60
N VAL A 30 -5.08 12.30 0.54
CA VAL A 30 -6.48 11.90 0.35
C VAL A 30 -7.22 12.10 1.68
N PRO A 31 -8.29 12.93 1.72
CA PRO A 31 -9.00 13.19 2.94
C PRO A 31 -9.77 11.96 3.42
N ASP A 32 -9.51 11.55 4.66
CA ASP A 32 -10.25 10.48 5.33
C ASP A 32 -11.48 11.05 6.05
N ARG A 33 -12.67 10.80 5.50
CA ARG A 33 -13.94 11.29 6.05
C ARG A 33 -14.51 10.39 7.14
N ARG A 34 -13.85 9.27 7.44
CA ARG A 34 -14.28 8.34 8.49
C ARG A 34 -14.01 8.98 9.86
N LYS A 35 -14.84 8.64 10.86
CA LYS A 35 -14.62 9.11 12.24
C LYS A 35 -13.33 8.53 12.78
N SER A 36 -12.42 9.37 13.26
CA SER A 36 -11.11 8.96 13.80
C SER A 36 -11.21 8.05 15.03
N SER A 37 -12.31 8.15 15.79
CA SER A 37 -12.58 7.28 16.93
C SER A 37 -12.92 5.87 16.46
N GLY A 38 -11.97 4.93 16.62
CA GLY A 38 -12.16 3.52 16.28
C GLY A 38 -11.60 3.10 14.92
N THR A 39 -10.90 3.97 14.20
CA THR A 39 -10.22 3.60 12.96
C THR A 39 -8.99 2.74 13.26
N LYS A 40 -9.09 1.43 13.06
CA LYS A 40 -7.96 0.50 13.22
C LYS A 40 -6.94 0.57 12.07
N TYR A 41 -7.39 0.93 10.87
CA TYR A 41 -6.57 0.94 9.65
C TYR A 41 -6.62 2.32 8.99
N SER A 42 -5.45 2.93 8.79
CA SER A 42 -5.35 4.22 8.12
C SER A 42 -5.83 4.11 6.66
N LEU A 43 -6.35 5.22 6.12
CA LEU A 43 -6.76 5.26 4.71
C LEU A 43 -5.55 5.04 3.80
N THR A 44 -4.41 5.67 4.14
CA THR A 44 -3.15 5.50 3.43
C THR A 44 -2.71 4.04 3.38
N ASP A 45 -2.72 3.31 4.50
CA ASP A 45 -2.33 1.90 4.50
C ASP A 45 -3.30 1.02 3.73
N THR A 46 -4.60 1.34 3.77
CA THR A 46 -5.61 0.62 2.99
C THR A 46 -5.41 0.82 1.49
N LEU A 47 -5.11 2.04 1.05
CA LEU A 47 -4.77 2.34 -0.35
C LEU A 47 -3.44 1.70 -0.78
N MET A 48 -2.43 1.70 0.08
CA MET A 48 -1.16 1.02 -0.18
C MET A 48 -1.34 -0.50 -0.25
N ALA A 49 -2.19 -1.09 0.58
CA ALA A 49 -2.55 -2.51 0.50
C ALA A 49 -3.26 -2.84 -0.82
N ALA A 50 -4.15 -1.97 -1.30
CA ALA A 50 -4.83 -2.15 -2.58
C ALA A 50 -3.83 -2.12 -3.73
N PHE A 51 -2.91 -1.16 -3.69
CA PHE A 51 -1.82 -1.07 -4.65
C PHE A 51 -0.91 -2.31 -4.61
N ALA A 52 -0.59 -2.82 -3.42
CA ALA A 52 0.22 -4.02 -3.25
C ALA A 52 -0.44 -5.25 -3.90
N MET A 53 -1.74 -5.47 -3.64
CA MET A 53 -2.51 -6.55 -4.27
C MET A 53 -2.44 -6.49 -5.80
N PHE A 54 -2.70 -5.32 -6.39
CA PHE A 54 -2.63 -5.15 -7.85
C PHE A 54 -1.21 -5.34 -8.41
N SER A 55 -0.20 -4.86 -7.68
CA SER A 55 1.21 -4.97 -8.09
C SER A 55 1.72 -6.41 -8.04
N LEU A 56 1.32 -7.17 -7.03
CA LEU A 56 1.67 -8.58 -6.85
C LEU A 56 0.83 -9.52 -7.73
N LYS A 57 -0.20 -8.99 -8.39
CA LYS A 57 -1.14 -9.71 -9.25
C LYS A 57 -1.85 -10.84 -8.51
N ASP A 58 -2.21 -10.61 -7.26
CA ASP A 58 -3.01 -11.58 -6.51
C ASP A 58 -4.38 -11.74 -7.20
N PRO A 59 -4.91 -12.97 -7.31
CA PRO A 59 -6.12 -13.25 -8.09
C PRO A 59 -7.41 -12.70 -7.45
N SER A 60 -7.35 -12.31 -6.17
CA SER A 60 -8.46 -11.69 -5.43
C SER A 60 -7.95 -11.02 -4.15
N LEU A 61 -8.78 -10.15 -3.56
CA LEU A 61 -8.55 -9.58 -2.23
C LEU A 61 -8.41 -10.64 -1.13
N LEU A 62 -9.19 -11.73 -1.22
CA LEU A 62 -9.11 -12.83 -0.26
C LEU A 62 -7.73 -13.52 -0.32
N ALA A 63 -7.24 -13.81 -1.52
CA ALA A 63 -5.90 -14.40 -1.70
C ALA A 63 -4.78 -13.48 -1.20
N PHE A 64 -4.93 -12.16 -1.39
CA PHE A 64 -4.00 -11.18 -0.82
C PHE A 64 -4.08 -11.15 0.72
N GLN A 65 -5.27 -11.26 1.29
CA GLN A 65 -5.47 -11.27 2.74
C GLN A 65 -4.79 -12.46 3.43
N GLU A 66 -4.75 -13.64 2.80
CA GLU A 66 -4.03 -14.81 3.34
C GLU A 66 -2.53 -14.53 3.54
N ARG A 67 -2.00 -13.56 2.79
CA ARG A 67 -0.60 -13.13 2.83
C ARG A 67 -0.40 -11.85 3.65
N ALA A 68 -1.46 -11.32 4.27
CA ALA A 68 -1.44 -10.04 4.97
C ALA A 68 -0.42 -9.97 6.11
N ASP A 69 -0.06 -11.11 6.71
CA ASP A 69 0.94 -11.18 7.77
C ASP A 69 2.37 -11.43 7.30
N GLU A 70 2.59 -11.59 5.98
CA GLU A 70 3.93 -11.67 5.41
C GLU A 70 4.72 -10.37 5.68
N PRO A 71 5.83 -10.42 6.44
CA PRO A 71 6.62 -9.22 6.74
C PRO A 71 7.23 -8.58 5.49
N SER A 72 7.43 -9.37 4.43
CA SER A 72 7.93 -8.92 3.13
C SER A 72 6.98 -7.91 2.48
N ILE A 73 5.67 -8.18 2.46
CA ILE A 73 4.67 -7.28 1.87
C ILE A 73 4.62 -5.98 2.64
N LYS A 74 4.49 -6.07 3.98
CA LYS A 74 4.46 -4.89 4.86
C LYS A 74 5.70 -4.01 4.66
N ARG A 75 6.88 -4.63 4.58
CA ARG A 75 8.14 -3.90 4.39
C ARG A 75 8.29 -3.31 2.99
N LEU A 76 7.96 -4.06 1.93
CA LEU A 76 8.11 -3.61 0.55
C LEU A 76 7.21 -2.41 0.23
N PHE A 77 5.97 -2.44 0.72
CA PHE A 77 4.97 -1.40 0.43
C PHE A 77 4.83 -0.37 1.56
N GLY A 78 5.58 -0.51 2.66
CA GLY A 78 5.53 0.41 3.80
C GLY A 78 4.17 0.45 4.49
N ILE A 79 3.56 -0.72 4.72
CA ILE A 79 2.23 -0.87 5.30
C ILE A 79 2.35 -1.36 6.74
N ASP A 80 1.72 -0.66 7.68
CA ASP A 80 1.72 -1.06 9.09
C ASP A 80 0.69 -2.17 9.36
N ALA A 81 -0.52 -2.01 8.83
CA ALA A 81 -1.61 -2.95 9.02
C ALA A 81 -2.48 -3.08 7.76
N ILE A 82 -2.73 -4.33 7.35
CA ILE A 82 -3.58 -4.65 6.20
C ILE A 82 -4.98 -5.03 6.74
N PRO A 83 -6.06 -4.36 6.29
CA PRO A 83 -7.43 -4.72 6.66
C PRO A 83 -7.85 -6.08 6.08
N SER A 84 -8.93 -6.67 6.61
CA SER A 84 -9.58 -7.81 5.97
C SER A 84 -10.20 -7.39 4.64
N ASP A 85 -10.47 -8.35 3.75
CA ASP A 85 -11.15 -8.12 2.47
C ASP A 85 -12.41 -7.24 2.61
N THR A 86 -13.33 -7.60 3.52
CA THR A 86 -14.56 -6.83 3.76
C THR A 86 -14.26 -5.40 4.22
N SER A 87 -13.42 -5.22 5.24
CA SER A 87 -13.08 -3.89 5.74
C SER A 87 -12.35 -3.07 4.68
N MET A 88 -11.50 -3.69 3.88
CA MET A 88 -10.80 -3.03 2.79
C MET A 88 -11.77 -2.48 1.76
N ARG A 89 -12.76 -3.27 1.33
CA ARG A 89 -13.82 -2.81 0.41
C ARG A 89 -14.63 -1.66 1.00
N GLU A 90 -15.13 -1.80 2.22
CA GLU A 90 -15.93 -0.76 2.88
C GLU A 90 -15.19 0.59 2.97
N ILE A 91 -13.88 0.54 3.22
CA ILE A 91 -13.04 1.74 3.29
C ILE A 91 -12.85 2.34 1.89
N LEU A 92 -12.51 1.51 0.90
CA LEU A 92 -12.21 1.97 -0.46
C LEU A 92 -13.46 2.47 -1.19
N ASP A 93 -14.61 1.82 -1.00
CA ASP A 93 -15.90 2.21 -1.60
C ASP A 93 -16.39 3.58 -1.08
N GLY A 94 -15.93 4.00 0.09
CA GLY A 94 -16.23 5.31 0.69
C GLY A 94 -15.38 6.47 0.16
N ILE A 95 -14.41 6.22 -0.71
CA ILE A 95 -13.49 7.25 -1.22
C ILE A 95 -14.12 7.96 -2.43
N ASP A 96 -14.10 9.29 -2.40
CA ASP A 96 -14.40 10.08 -3.59
C ASP A 96 -13.21 10.06 -4.56
N ILE A 97 -13.43 9.53 -5.76
CA ILE A 97 -12.41 9.35 -6.79
C ILE A 97 -11.75 10.67 -7.23
N THR A 98 -12.44 11.80 -7.07
CA THR A 98 -11.88 13.12 -7.40
C THR A 98 -10.64 13.43 -6.56
N HIS A 99 -10.61 12.98 -5.30
CA HIS A 99 -9.46 13.11 -4.42
C HIS A 99 -8.32 12.16 -4.76
N LEU A 100 -8.53 11.16 -5.63
CA LEU A 100 -7.50 10.23 -6.09
C LEU A 100 -6.85 10.68 -7.39
N ASN A 101 -7.61 11.37 -8.25
CA ASN A 101 -7.18 11.84 -9.57
C ASN A 101 -6.50 13.22 -9.57
N ALA A 102 -6.55 13.94 -8.44
CA ALA A 102 -5.98 15.27 -8.28
C ALA A 102 -4.44 15.27 -8.25
#